data_AF-A0A165AC30-F1
#
_entry.id   AF-A0A165AC30-F1
#
_cell.length_a   1.000
_cell.length_b   1.000
_cell.length_c   1.000
_cell.angle_alpha   90.00
_cell.angle_beta   90.00
_cell.angle_gamma   90.00
#
_symmetry.space_group_name_H-M   'P 1'
#
loop_
_entity.id
_entity.type
_entity.pdbx_description
1 polymer ?
#
loop_
_entity_poly.entity_id
_entity_poly.type
_entity_poly.pdbx_seq_one_letter_code
_entity_poly.pdbx_strand_id
1 'polypeptide(L)'
;MQITQYTEEQEQEDIQEAEIAAAPPTDLKKVLDEEIKEWHFHIYFHQRNKKEHEAALALRDAVLRLRRDGAFVAVPLWRVNVDPIGPHPAGSYEIWCPSESFASVFSYLCMHRGELSILVHPLTREERKDHDTRKAWIGASWPLDLVTLPVRSSEVPSQYQSLRLGYSAPPDRRPLESRRAAGRKIEAILAREDEAAKAPIDA
;
A
#
# COMPACT_ATOMS: atom_id res chain seq x y z
N MET A 1 9.48 -9.25 -49.98
CA MET A 1 9.85 -9.32 -48.55
C MET A 1 10.78 -8.14 -48.29
N GLN A 2 10.25 -7.00 -47.85
CA GLN A 2 11.06 -5.83 -47.52
C GLN A 2 11.23 -5.81 -46.00
N ILE A 3 12.47 -5.93 -45.56
CA ILE A 3 12.87 -5.81 -44.16
C ILE A 3 13.11 -4.32 -43.95
N THR A 4 12.21 -3.66 -43.20
CA THR A 4 12.39 -2.27 -42.81
C THR A 4 13.49 -2.20 -41.77
N GLN A 5 14.59 -1.50 -42.08
CA GLN A 5 15.65 -1.20 -41.14
C GLN A 5 15.13 -0.19 -40.13
N TYR A 6 14.88 -0.64 -38.90
CA TYR A 6 14.72 0.21 -37.73
C TYR A 6 16.09 0.80 -37.39
N THR A 7 16.22 2.13 -37.41
CA THR A 7 17.49 2.83 -37.16
C THR A 7 17.62 3.23 -35.69
N GLU A 8 18.85 3.20 -35.17
CA GLU A 8 19.22 3.58 -33.79
C GLU A 8 18.78 5.01 -33.39
N GLU A 9 18.50 5.88 -34.38
CA GLU A 9 17.94 7.22 -34.16
C GLU A 9 16.48 7.18 -33.68
N GLN A 10 15.68 6.21 -34.13
CA GLN A 10 14.31 6.02 -33.61
C GLN A 10 14.34 5.49 -32.16
N GLU A 11 15.34 4.67 -31.82
CA GLU A 11 15.57 4.26 -30.43
C GLU A 11 15.97 5.47 -29.56
N GLN A 12 16.80 6.40 -30.06
CA GLN A 12 17.19 7.59 -29.28
C GLN A 12 16.06 8.62 -29.13
N GLU A 13 15.21 8.82 -30.14
CA GLU A 13 14.02 9.67 -30.02
C GLU A 13 12.95 9.05 -29.09
N ASP A 14 12.72 7.73 -29.16
CA ASP A 14 11.80 7.02 -28.24
C ASP A 14 12.34 7.00 -26.79
N ILE A 15 13.67 7.06 -26.59
CA ILE A 15 14.30 7.16 -25.26
C ILE A 15 14.22 8.61 -24.71
N GLN A 16 14.06 9.62 -25.56
CA GLN A 16 14.06 11.03 -25.15
C GLN A 16 12.67 11.56 -24.74
N GLU A 17 11.60 10.85 -25.12
CA GLU A 17 10.23 11.03 -24.63
C GLU A 17 9.84 10.03 -23.52
N ALA A 18 10.83 9.43 -22.85
CA ALA A 18 10.59 8.83 -21.53
C ALA A 18 10.08 9.95 -20.61
N GLU A 19 8.75 10.00 -20.44
CA GLU A 19 7.98 10.95 -19.64
C GLU A 19 8.85 11.51 -18.51
N ILE A 20 9.23 12.79 -18.60
CA ILE A 20 9.63 13.52 -17.41
C ILE A 20 8.44 13.36 -16.46
N ALA A 21 8.58 12.49 -15.46
CA ALA A 21 7.51 12.18 -14.54
C ALA A 21 6.97 13.50 -14.02
N ALA A 22 5.70 13.78 -14.31
CA ALA A 22 5.08 15.04 -13.93
C ALA A 22 5.37 15.30 -12.44
N ALA A 23 5.68 16.56 -12.10
CA ALA A 23 5.99 16.94 -10.73
C ALA A 23 4.89 16.40 -9.77
N PRO A 24 5.27 15.91 -8.57
CA PRO A 24 4.28 15.41 -7.62
C PRO A 24 3.18 16.44 -7.36
N PRO A 25 1.91 16.01 -7.27
CA PRO A 25 0.80 16.94 -7.04
C PRO A 25 0.94 17.59 -5.66
N THR A 26 0.82 18.91 -5.62
CA THR A 26 0.81 19.71 -4.37
C THR A 26 -0.55 20.34 -4.09
N ASP A 27 -1.54 20.18 -4.98
CA ASP A 27 -2.90 20.63 -4.72
C ASP A 27 -3.51 19.86 -3.54
N LEU A 28 -3.81 20.59 -2.46
CA LEU A 28 -4.29 20.02 -1.22
C LEU A 28 -5.57 19.20 -1.40
N LYS A 29 -6.52 19.68 -2.21
CA LYS A 29 -7.79 18.97 -2.38
C LYS A 29 -7.56 17.65 -3.12
N LYS A 30 -6.81 17.69 -4.22
CA LYS A 30 -6.48 16.50 -5.01
C LYS A 30 -5.81 15.42 -4.15
N VAL A 31 -4.78 15.79 -3.39
CA VAL A 31 -4.04 14.81 -2.55
C VAL A 31 -4.94 14.19 -1.47
N LEU A 32 -5.86 14.97 -0.89
CA LEU A 32 -6.81 14.45 0.10
C LEU A 32 -7.85 13.52 -0.52
N ASP A 33 -8.32 13.83 -1.72
CA ASP A 33 -9.30 13.01 -2.45
C ASP A 33 -8.70 11.69 -2.94
N GLU A 34 -7.40 11.68 -3.25
CA GLU A 34 -6.64 10.52 -3.73
C GLU A 34 -6.05 9.64 -2.60
N GLU A 35 -6.26 10.00 -1.33
CA GLU A 35 -5.72 9.27 -0.18
C GLU A 35 -6.24 7.82 -0.15
N ILE A 36 -5.32 6.86 0.00
CA ILE A 36 -5.64 5.43 0.10
C ILE A 36 -6.41 5.15 1.39
N LYS A 37 -7.53 4.44 1.26
CA LYS A 37 -8.42 4.15 2.40
C LYS A 37 -8.34 2.71 2.91
N GLU A 38 -7.85 1.77 2.12
CA GLU A 38 -7.75 0.36 2.49
C GLU A 38 -6.42 -0.23 2.00
N TRP A 39 -5.89 -1.18 2.77
CA TRP A 39 -4.58 -1.82 2.57
C TRP A 39 -4.67 -3.33 2.78
N HIS A 40 -3.81 -4.06 2.10
CA HIS A 40 -3.57 -5.48 2.33
C HIS A 40 -2.17 -5.72 2.86
N PHE A 41 -2.09 -6.69 3.77
CA PHE A 41 -0.85 -7.30 4.24
C PHE A 41 -0.90 -8.78 3.88
N HIS A 42 0.02 -9.25 3.06
CA HIS A 42 0.15 -10.68 2.75
C HIS A 42 1.36 -11.25 3.45
N ILE A 43 1.13 -12.17 4.39
CA ILE A 43 2.17 -12.81 5.19
C ILE A 43 2.61 -14.06 4.46
N TYR A 44 3.90 -14.16 4.14
CA TYR A 44 4.47 -15.26 3.37
C TYR A 44 5.21 -16.27 4.24
N PHE A 45 5.14 -17.52 3.80
CA PHE A 45 5.90 -18.65 4.34
C PHE A 45 6.23 -19.65 3.23
N HIS A 46 7.36 -20.33 3.35
CA HIS A 46 7.72 -21.43 2.45
C HIS A 46 6.81 -22.63 2.68
N GLN A 47 6.24 -23.19 1.60
CA GLN A 47 5.21 -24.24 1.62
C GLN A 47 5.67 -25.51 2.36
N ARG A 48 6.98 -25.82 2.30
CA ARG A 48 7.58 -27.00 2.94
C ARG A 48 8.34 -26.67 4.23
N ASN A 49 8.22 -25.46 4.75
CA ASN A 49 8.81 -25.06 6.02
C ASN A 49 7.75 -25.05 7.12
N LYS A 50 7.66 -26.15 7.87
CA LYS A 50 6.71 -26.30 8.97
C LYS A 50 6.82 -25.18 10.01
N LYS A 51 8.05 -24.74 10.34
CA LYS A 51 8.30 -23.70 11.35
C LYS A 51 7.73 -22.34 10.92
N GLU A 52 7.94 -21.97 9.65
CA GLU A 52 7.38 -20.72 9.13
C GLU A 52 5.86 -20.78 9.04
N HIS A 53 5.29 -21.91 8.60
CA HIS A 53 3.85 -22.08 8.55
C HIS A 53 3.22 -21.95 9.95
N GLU A 54 3.78 -22.60 10.96
CA GLU A 54 3.32 -22.48 12.36
C GLU A 54 3.45 -21.05 12.88
N ALA A 55 4.57 -20.37 12.59
CA ALA A 55 4.76 -18.96 12.96
C ALA A 55 3.73 -18.05 12.28
N ALA A 56 3.41 -18.29 11.00
CA ALA A 56 2.46 -17.53 10.22
C ALA A 56 1.04 -17.64 10.81
N LEU A 57 0.63 -18.86 11.20
CA LEU A 57 -0.64 -19.10 11.87
C LEU A 57 -0.69 -18.50 13.28
N ALA A 58 0.40 -18.61 14.04
CA ALA A 58 0.48 -18.00 15.37
C ALA A 58 0.35 -16.46 15.32
N LEU A 59 0.98 -15.83 14.33
CA LEU A 59 0.83 -14.39 14.07
C LEU A 59 -0.60 -14.03 13.68
N ARG A 60 -1.23 -14.82 12.80
CA ARG A 60 -2.64 -14.64 12.41
C ARG A 60 -3.57 -14.68 13.62
N ASP A 61 -3.38 -15.66 14.49
CA ASP A 61 -4.17 -15.81 15.72
C ASP A 61 -3.95 -14.64 16.69
N ALA A 62 -2.72 -14.13 16.77
CA ALA A 62 -2.43 -12.95 17.58
C ALA A 62 -3.16 -11.70 17.05
N VAL A 63 -3.14 -11.47 15.73
CA VAL A 63 -3.91 -10.40 15.08
C VAL A 63 -5.41 -10.55 15.38
N LEU A 64 -5.97 -11.75 15.27
CA LEU A 64 -7.39 -12.00 15.58
C LEU A 64 -7.76 -11.70 17.03
N ARG A 65 -6.89 -12.09 17.99
CA ARG A 65 -7.06 -11.76 19.41
C ARG A 65 -6.98 -10.26 19.65
N LEU A 66 -5.98 -9.59 19.08
CA LEU A 66 -5.79 -8.15 19.22
C LEU A 66 -6.92 -7.33 18.58
N ARG A 67 -7.46 -7.78 17.44
CA ARG A 67 -8.68 -7.21 16.85
C ARG A 67 -9.86 -7.34 17.82
N ARG A 68 -10.07 -8.54 18.37
CA ARG A 68 -11.16 -8.79 19.34
C ARG A 68 -11.01 -7.90 20.57
N ASP A 69 -9.79 -7.71 21.04
CA ASP A 69 -9.47 -6.98 22.27
C ASP A 69 -9.33 -5.46 22.04
N GLY A 70 -9.55 -4.98 20.81
CA GLY A 70 -9.65 -3.55 20.48
C GLY A 70 -8.32 -2.83 20.22
N ALA A 71 -7.23 -3.55 19.98
CA ALA A 71 -5.93 -2.93 19.71
C ALA A 71 -5.88 -2.19 18.35
N PHE A 72 -6.58 -2.72 17.34
CA PHE A 72 -6.70 -2.17 16.00
C PHE A 72 -7.78 -2.91 15.21
N VAL A 73 -8.15 -2.38 14.03
CA VAL A 73 -8.97 -3.09 13.05
C VAL A 73 -8.07 -3.71 11.99
N ALA A 74 -8.07 -5.04 11.95
CA ALA A 74 -7.38 -5.85 10.96
C ALA A 74 -8.17 -7.13 10.73
N VAL A 75 -8.44 -7.51 9.49
CA VAL A 75 -9.28 -8.67 9.16
C VAL A 75 -8.49 -9.67 8.32
N PRO A 76 -7.87 -10.68 8.96
CA PRO A 76 -7.30 -11.81 8.24
C PRO A 76 -8.38 -12.55 7.44
N LEU A 77 -8.10 -12.82 6.17
CA LEU A 77 -8.97 -13.65 5.35
C LEU A 77 -9.09 -15.05 5.98
N TRP A 78 -10.26 -15.68 5.87
CA TRP A 78 -10.47 -17.02 6.43
C TRP A 78 -9.48 -18.05 5.86
N ARG A 79 -9.26 -17.99 4.54
CA ARG A 79 -8.38 -18.92 3.82
C ARG A 79 -6.91 -18.62 4.09
N VAL A 80 -6.15 -19.69 4.32
CA VAL A 80 -4.67 -19.69 4.24
C VAL A 80 -4.30 -20.46 2.98
N ASN A 81 -3.55 -19.83 2.09
CA ASN A 81 -3.06 -20.47 0.87
C ASN A 81 -1.80 -21.25 1.24
N VAL A 82 -1.80 -22.57 1.10
CA VAL A 82 -0.62 -23.42 1.36
C VAL A 82 0.25 -23.63 0.11
N ASP A 83 -0.20 -23.12 -1.03
CA ASP A 83 0.45 -23.15 -2.33
C ASP A 83 0.39 -21.74 -2.98
N PRO A 84 1.16 -21.47 -4.05
CA PRO A 84 1.08 -20.22 -4.79
C PRO A 84 -0.33 -20.01 -5.38
N ILE A 85 -0.91 -18.82 -5.18
CA ILE A 85 -2.25 -18.47 -5.66
C ILE A 85 -2.23 -17.01 -6.13
N GLY A 86 -2.76 -16.76 -7.34
CA GLY A 86 -2.78 -15.42 -7.93
C GLY A 86 -1.36 -14.85 -8.06
N PRO A 87 -1.09 -13.62 -7.61
CA PRO A 87 0.24 -13.02 -7.74
C PRO A 87 1.24 -13.49 -6.69
N HIS A 88 0.81 -14.33 -5.73
CA HIS A 88 1.60 -14.70 -4.57
C HIS A 88 2.40 -15.99 -4.87
N PRO A 89 3.75 -15.94 -4.90
CA PRO A 89 4.60 -17.05 -5.35
C PRO A 89 4.82 -18.16 -4.30
N ALA A 90 4.29 -18.00 -3.09
CA ALA A 90 4.46 -18.93 -1.99
C ALA A 90 3.20 -19.03 -1.12
N GLY A 91 3.28 -19.88 -0.08
CA GLY A 91 2.23 -19.97 0.92
C GLY A 91 1.99 -18.60 1.55
N SER A 92 0.73 -18.21 1.68
CA SER A 92 0.37 -16.87 2.13
C SER A 92 -1.03 -16.79 2.75
N TYR A 93 -1.26 -15.74 3.54
CA TYR A 93 -2.61 -15.28 3.84
C TYR A 93 -2.67 -13.76 3.88
N GLU A 94 -3.85 -13.24 3.55
CA GLU A 94 -4.16 -11.81 3.50
C GLU A 94 -4.68 -11.31 4.85
N ILE A 95 -4.34 -10.07 5.19
CA ILE A 95 -5.00 -9.27 6.21
C ILE A 95 -5.44 -7.95 5.56
N TRP A 96 -6.73 -7.68 5.58
CA TRP A 96 -7.28 -6.38 5.25
C TRP A 96 -7.17 -5.40 6.42
N CYS A 97 -6.83 -4.15 6.12
CA CYS A 97 -6.73 -3.08 7.10
C CYS A 97 -7.25 -1.75 6.54
N PRO A 98 -8.14 -1.05 7.27
CA PRO A 98 -8.53 0.30 6.90
C PRO A 98 -7.43 1.30 7.26
N SER A 99 -7.34 2.42 6.54
CA SER A 99 -6.35 3.49 6.76
C SER A 99 -6.27 3.97 8.21
N GLU A 100 -7.40 3.97 8.90
CA GLU A 100 -7.60 4.37 10.29
C GLU A 100 -6.85 3.47 11.28
N SER A 101 -6.48 2.25 10.88
CA SER A 101 -5.71 1.30 11.69
C SER A 101 -4.35 0.95 11.09
N PHE A 102 -4.00 1.51 9.92
CA PHE A 102 -2.79 1.14 9.19
C PHE A 102 -1.53 1.26 10.04
N ALA A 103 -1.31 2.42 10.67
CA ALA A 103 -0.11 2.65 11.48
C ALA A 103 0.03 1.66 12.64
N SER A 104 -1.06 1.35 13.34
CA SER A 104 -1.07 0.39 14.45
C SER A 104 -0.79 -1.04 13.99
N VAL A 105 -1.41 -1.47 12.88
CA VAL A 105 -1.19 -2.81 12.31
C VAL A 105 0.23 -2.94 11.76
N PHE A 106 0.68 -1.95 10.98
CA PHE A 106 2.03 -1.91 10.44
C PHE A 106 3.07 -1.95 11.55
N SER A 107 2.91 -1.13 12.60
CA SER A 107 3.81 -1.12 13.76
C SER A 107 3.86 -2.49 14.45
N TYR A 108 2.71 -3.14 14.67
CA TYR A 108 2.66 -4.46 15.30
C TYR A 108 3.39 -5.50 14.46
N LEU A 109 3.13 -5.54 13.14
CA LEU A 109 3.75 -6.50 12.23
C LEU A 109 5.27 -6.27 12.09
N CYS A 110 5.73 -5.02 12.06
CA CYS A 110 7.15 -4.69 12.09
C CYS A 110 7.87 -5.29 13.30
N MET A 111 7.25 -5.22 14.49
CA MET A 111 7.85 -5.66 15.75
C MET A 111 7.71 -7.16 16.00
N HIS A 112 6.67 -7.80 15.45
CA HIS A 112 6.24 -9.13 15.91
C HIS A 112 6.14 -10.20 14.82
N ARG A 113 6.47 -9.91 13.55
CA ARG A 113 6.43 -10.91 12.46
C ARG A 113 7.50 -12.01 12.56
N GLY A 114 8.51 -11.84 13.42
CA GLY A 114 9.70 -12.68 13.44
C GLY A 114 10.41 -12.62 12.08
N GLU A 115 10.64 -13.78 11.46
CA GLU A 115 11.35 -13.91 10.18
C GLU A 115 10.42 -13.86 8.95
N LEU A 116 9.09 -13.82 9.13
CA LEU A 116 8.12 -13.90 8.02
C LEU A 116 8.14 -12.65 7.15
N SER A 117 8.15 -12.80 5.84
CA SER A 117 8.07 -11.65 4.91
C SER A 117 6.62 -11.20 4.74
N ILE A 118 6.40 -9.89 4.66
CA ILE A 118 5.05 -9.32 4.52
C ILE A 118 5.02 -8.34 3.35
N LEU A 119 4.22 -8.63 2.33
CA LEU A 119 3.87 -7.68 1.27
C LEU A 119 2.81 -6.73 1.81
N VAL A 120 3.01 -5.43 1.65
CA VAL A 120 2.03 -4.40 2.00
C VAL A 120 1.67 -3.65 0.73
N HIS A 121 0.40 -3.54 0.37
CA HIS A 121 -0.02 -2.77 -0.80
C HIS A 121 -1.36 -2.05 -0.57
N PRO A 122 -1.59 -0.93 -1.26
CA PRO A 122 -2.88 -0.24 -1.21
C PRO A 122 -3.94 -1.01 -1.99
N LEU A 123 -5.21 -0.72 -1.73
CA LEU A 123 -6.33 -1.19 -2.56
C LEU A 123 -6.87 -0.02 -3.38
N THR A 124 -6.47 0.08 -4.65
CA THR A 124 -7.03 1.04 -5.59
C THR A 124 -7.71 0.32 -6.74
N ARG A 125 -8.14 1.08 -7.75
CA ARG A 125 -8.62 0.51 -9.00
C ARG A 125 -7.49 -0.06 -9.86
N GLU A 126 -6.23 0.21 -9.57
CA GLU A 126 -5.08 -0.21 -10.38
C GLU A 126 -4.32 -1.34 -9.68
N GLU A 127 -4.99 -2.47 -9.46
CA GLU A 127 -4.48 -3.60 -8.66
C GLU A 127 -3.08 -4.08 -9.09
N ARG A 128 -2.82 -4.18 -10.41
CA ARG A 128 -1.48 -4.50 -10.89
C ARG A 128 -0.42 -3.50 -10.41
N LYS A 129 -0.71 -2.20 -10.51
CA LYS A 129 0.20 -1.13 -10.06
C LYS A 129 0.36 -1.12 -8.55
N ASP A 130 -0.71 -1.45 -7.82
CA ASP A 130 -0.68 -1.59 -6.37
C ASP A 130 0.27 -2.71 -5.92
N HIS A 131 0.24 -3.85 -6.61
CA HIS A 131 1.16 -4.97 -6.38
C HIS A 131 2.55 -4.76 -6.98
N ASP A 132 2.71 -3.87 -7.94
CA ASP A 132 3.98 -3.67 -8.65
C ASP A 132 4.83 -2.55 -8.03
N THR A 133 4.38 -1.30 -8.18
CA THR A 133 5.21 -0.13 -7.88
C THR A 133 4.77 0.63 -6.63
N ARG A 134 3.55 0.40 -6.13
CA ARG A 134 3.05 1.03 -4.88
C ARG A 134 3.18 0.13 -3.65
N LYS A 135 3.68 -1.10 -3.82
CA LYS A 135 3.90 -2.03 -2.71
C LYS A 135 5.10 -1.64 -1.85
N ALA A 136 5.06 -2.09 -0.61
CA ALA A 136 6.19 -2.14 0.31
C ALA A 136 6.38 -3.57 0.83
N TRP A 137 7.53 -3.84 1.44
CA TRP A 137 7.83 -5.09 2.10
C TRP A 137 8.30 -4.86 3.53
N ILE A 138 7.79 -5.67 4.46
CA ILE A 138 8.40 -5.84 5.78
C ILE A 138 9.20 -7.15 5.73
N GLY A 139 10.53 -7.03 5.74
CA GLY A 139 11.44 -8.16 5.52
C GLY A 139 11.84 -8.32 4.05
N ALA A 140 12.25 -9.54 3.68
CA ALA A 140 12.69 -9.83 2.31
C ALA A 140 11.53 -9.78 1.32
N SER A 141 11.79 -9.31 0.10
CA SER A 141 10.78 -9.28 -0.96
C SER A 141 10.67 -10.62 -1.68
N TRP A 142 9.48 -10.89 -2.24
CA TRP A 142 9.24 -12.03 -3.11
C TRP A 142 8.92 -11.57 -4.54
N PRO A 143 9.29 -12.35 -5.57
CA PRO A 143 8.99 -12.05 -6.96
C PRO A 143 7.52 -12.39 -7.26
N LEU A 144 6.66 -11.37 -7.26
CA LEU A 144 5.23 -11.54 -7.55
C LEU A 144 4.98 -11.86 -9.03
N ASP A 145 4.00 -12.72 -9.33
CA ASP A 145 3.51 -12.95 -10.69
C ASP A 145 2.34 -12.00 -10.99
N LEU A 146 2.62 -10.92 -11.70
CA LEU A 146 1.62 -9.88 -11.96
C LEU A 146 0.70 -10.20 -13.14
N VAL A 147 0.95 -11.29 -13.88
CA VAL A 147 0.29 -11.56 -15.17
C VAL A 147 -1.23 -11.61 -15.04
N THR A 148 -1.74 -12.17 -13.95
CA THR A 148 -3.18 -12.36 -13.73
C THR A 148 -3.89 -11.13 -13.18
N LEU A 149 -3.16 -10.08 -12.74
CA LEU A 149 -3.77 -8.91 -12.12
C LEU A 149 -4.32 -7.95 -13.17
N PRO A 150 -5.56 -7.42 -13.00
CA PRO A 150 -6.11 -6.43 -13.90
C PRO A 150 -5.29 -5.13 -13.81
N VAL A 151 -5.12 -4.48 -14.96
CA VAL A 151 -4.48 -3.16 -15.02
C VAL A 151 -5.35 -2.11 -14.34
N ARG A 152 -6.67 -2.15 -14.59
CA ARG A 152 -7.63 -1.24 -13.96
C ARG A 152 -9.01 -1.88 -13.83
N SER A 153 -9.58 -1.81 -12.64
CA SER A 153 -10.94 -2.26 -12.32
C SER A 153 -11.98 -1.15 -12.50
N SER A 154 -13.24 -1.52 -12.77
CA SER A 154 -14.37 -0.58 -12.87
C SER A 154 -14.64 0.12 -11.54
N GLU A 155 -14.55 -0.63 -10.45
CA GLU A 155 -14.81 -0.18 -9.09
C GLU A 155 -13.58 -0.33 -8.21
N VAL A 156 -13.55 0.42 -7.10
CA VAL A 156 -12.55 0.22 -6.04
C VAL A 156 -12.89 -1.10 -5.32
N PRO A 157 -11.91 -1.98 -5.06
CA PRO A 157 -12.17 -3.27 -4.42
C PRO A 157 -12.39 -3.14 -2.90
N SER A 158 -13.37 -2.32 -2.48
CA SER A 158 -13.67 -2.10 -1.06
C SER A 158 -14.16 -3.39 -0.38
N GLN A 159 -13.58 -3.70 0.77
CA GLN A 159 -13.93 -4.88 1.57
C GLN A 159 -14.51 -4.48 2.93
N TYR A 160 -15.32 -5.38 3.52
CA TYR A 160 -15.88 -5.23 4.88
C TYR A 160 -16.68 -3.93 5.13
N GLN A 161 -17.51 -3.53 4.16
CA GLN A 161 -18.33 -2.30 4.21
C GLN A 161 -19.18 -2.16 5.48
N SER A 162 -19.59 -3.28 6.10
CA SER A 162 -20.34 -3.30 7.36
C SER A 162 -19.60 -2.65 8.53
N LEU A 163 -18.27 -2.58 8.48
CA LEU A 163 -17.45 -1.91 9.49
C LEU A 163 -17.48 -0.38 9.39
N ARG A 164 -17.93 0.19 8.25
CA ARG A 164 -17.96 1.64 7.99
C ARG A 164 -16.61 2.34 8.21
N LEU A 165 -15.55 1.69 7.74
CA LEU A 165 -14.16 2.17 7.75
C LEU A 165 -13.61 2.16 6.32
N GLY A 166 -12.44 2.75 6.11
CA GLY A 166 -11.78 2.76 4.81
C GLY A 166 -12.66 3.44 3.76
N TYR A 167 -12.90 2.80 2.61
CA TYR A 167 -13.74 3.40 1.56
C TYR A 167 -15.22 3.52 1.97
N SER A 168 -15.64 2.83 3.03
CA SER A 168 -16.99 2.93 3.61
C SER A 168 -17.09 3.89 4.79
N ALA A 169 -16.01 4.61 5.14
CA ALA A 169 -16.00 5.60 6.20
C ALA A 169 -16.88 6.83 5.83
N PRO A 170 -17.47 7.51 6.83
CA PRO A 170 -18.13 8.79 6.57
C PRO A 170 -17.12 9.80 6.00
N PRO A 171 -17.54 10.67 5.06
CA PRO A 171 -16.63 11.62 4.44
C PRO A 171 -16.09 12.60 5.48
N ASP A 172 -14.81 12.93 5.38
CA ASP A 172 -14.21 13.98 6.18
C ASP A 172 -14.77 15.35 5.76
N ARG A 173 -15.53 15.99 6.65
CA ARG A 173 -16.20 17.27 6.39
C ARG A 173 -15.38 18.50 6.80
N ARG A 174 -14.11 18.32 7.19
CA ARG A 174 -13.24 19.44 7.54
C ARG A 174 -13.05 20.36 6.33
N PRO A 175 -13.33 21.68 6.45
CA PRO A 175 -13.08 22.63 5.37
C PRO A 175 -11.59 22.69 4.99
N LEU A 176 -11.29 22.85 3.70
CA LEU A 176 -9.91 22.98 3.21
C LEU A 176 -9.17 24.15 3.87
N GLU A 177 -9.86 25.25 4.16
CA GLU A 177 -9.27 26.40 4.86
C GLU A 177 -8.76 26.03 6.26
N SER A 178 -9.50 25.21 6.99
CA SER A 178 -9.09 24.72 8.31
C SER A 178 -7.81 23.88 8.22
N ARG A 179 -7.69 23.03 7.21
CA ARG A 179 -6.47 22.26 6.93
C ARG A 179 -5.29 23.17 6.58
N ARG A 180 -5.50 24.18 5.74
CA ARG A 180 -4.47 25.19 5.42
C ARG A 180 -4.02 25.97 6.66
N ALA A 181 -4.97 26.35 7.53
CA ALA A 181 -4.65 27.02 8.78
C ALA A 181 -3.82 26.13 9.73
N ALA A 182 -4.12 24.83 9.80
CA ALA A 182 -3.30 23.87 10.54
C ALA A 182 -1.89 23.75 9.96
N GLY A 183 -1.76 23.66 8.63
CA GLY A 183 -0.46 23.67 7.94
C GLY A 183 0.39 24.90 8.28
N ARG A 184 -0.19 26.11 8.22
CA ARG A 184 0.51 27.35 8.61
C ARG A 184 1.01 27.35 10.06
N LYS A 185 0.27 26.71 10.98
CA LYS A 185 0.70 26.58 12.38
C LYS A 185 1.90 25.64 12.51
N ILE A 186 1.91 24.54 11.75
CA ILE A 186 3.06 23.62 11.69
C ILE A 186 4.29 24.37 11.18
N GLU A 187 4.17 25.09 10.06
CA GLU A 187 5.29 25.88 9.50
C GLU A 187 5.81 26.94 10.46
N ALA A 188 4.93 27.60 11.23
CA ALA A 188 5.34 28.57 12.23
C ALA A 188 6.15 27.95 13.39
N ILE A 189 5.89 26.69 13.73
CA ILE A 189 6.67 25.92 14.70
C ILE A 189 8.00 25.49 14.07
N LEU A 190 7.95 24.86 12.89
CA LEU A 190 9.13 24.34 12.18
C LEU A 190 10.12 25.44 11.76
N ALA A 191 9.67 26.69 11.61
CA ALA A 191 10.55 27.83 11.36
C ALA A 191 11.61 28.06 12.47
N ARG A 192 11.44 27.43 13.64
CA ARG A 192 12.35 27.50 14.78
C ARG A 192 13.16 26.21 14.99
N GLU A 193 12.94 25.20 14.15
CA GLU A 193 13.60 23.89 14.23
C GLU A 193 14.71 23.85 13.18
N ASP A 194 15.97 23.91 13.61
CA ASP A 194 17.13 24.06 12.71
C ASP A 194 17.31 22.87 11.75
N GLU A 195 16.88 21.68 12.15
CA GLU A 195 16.94 20.47 11.32
C GLU A 195 15.74 20.30 10.37
N ALA A 196 14.69 21.11 10.52
CA ALA A 196 13.51 21.03 9.67
C ALA A 196 13.74 21.77 8.34
N ALA A 197 13.54 21.08 7.22
CA ALA A 197 13.53 21.71 5.91
C ALA A 197 12.39 22.74 5.83
N LYS A 198 12.71 23.94 5.34
CA LYS A 198 11.72 25.01 5.17
C LYS A 198 10.85 24.73 3.95
N ALA A 199 9.54 24.90 4.09
CA ALA A 199 8.63 24.83 2.94
C ALA A 199 9.03 25.86 1.86
N PRO A 200 9.01 25.49 0.56
CA PRO A 200 9.22 26.45 -0.51
C PRO A 200 8.19 27.58 -0.45
N ILE A 201 8.62 28.78 -0.82
CA ILE A 201 7.70 29.89 -1.06
C ILE A 201 7.16 29.68 -2.48
N ASP A 202 5.83 29.65 -2.64
CA ASP A 202 5.21 29.61 -3.96
C ASP A 202 5.73 30.81 -4.80
N ALA A 203 6.04 30.56 -6.07
CA ALA A 203 6.53 31.59 -7.01
C ALA A 203 5.46 32.64 -7.34
#